data_AF-A0A9X9F757-F1
#
_entry.id   AF-A0A9X9F757-F1
#
_cell.length_a   1.000
_cell.length_b   1.000
_cell.length_c   1.000
_cell.angle_alpha   90.00
_cell.angle_beta   90.00
_cell.angle_gamma   90.00
#
_symmetry.space_group_name_H-M   'P 1'
#
loop_
_entity.id
_entity.type
_entity.pdbx_description
1 polymer ?
#
loop_
_entity_poly.entity_id
_entity_poly.type
_entity_poly.pdbx_seq_one_letter_code
_entity_poly.pdbx_strand_id
1 'polypeptide(L)'
;KIEKMPEATILEGNKFAWSLKGYSDREIAKVDYDETVEEMKVKLEAGVPHSYFASTYASIKVQNSSGNVLYKKEIVGNKQQNAESQTVPVKVGDYIEFTHIEGEATKEKTRATLINLENNKNETIGKTARYQVTKEGLKKVEKMPETTVLDGNHFGWSLKGYGDREIAKVDYNRTTEKMQVNLEAGVPHSYFNNTYASITVKSLTGSVVYNKEIVGNRQQT
;
A
#
# COMPACT_ATOMS: atom_id res chain seq x y z
N LYS A 1 27.59 18.26 -13.84
CA LYS A 1 26.90 17.49 -14.90
C LYS A 1 25.60 17.01 -14.29
N ILE A 2 24.47 17.63 -14.61
CA ILE A 2 23.17 17.20 -14.11
C ILE A 2 22.83 15.95 -14.91
N GLU A 3 22.81 14.80 -14.24
CA GLU A 3 22.40 13.54 -14.85
C GLU A 3 20.89 13.64 -15.08
N LYS A 4 20.49 13.81 -16.35
CA LYS A 4 19.08 13.83 -16.75
C LYS A 4 18.52 12.46 -16.35
N MET A 5 17.65 12.43 -15.34
CA MET A 5 16.95 11.20 -14.96
C MET A 5 16.30 10.62 -16.21
N PRO A 6 16.39 9.29 -16.44
CA PRO A 6 15.72 8.69 -17.58
C PRO A 6 14.23 9.04 -17.51
N GLU A 7 13.68 9.51 -18.63
CA GLU A 7 12.25 9.77 -18.75
C GLU A 7 11.49 8.51 -18.34
N ALA A 8 10.49 8.68 -17.47
CA ALA A 8 9.73 7.56 -16.95
C ALA A 8 9.13 6.76 -18.10
N THR A 9 9.46 5.47 -18.18
CA THR A 9 8.96 4.60 -19.25
C THR A 9 7.49 4.29 -19.01
N ILE A 10 6.63 4.79 -19.90
CA ILE A 10 5.21 4.47 -19.96
C ILE A 10 5.02 3.35 -20.99
N LEU A 11 4.32 2.30 -20.59
CA LEU A 11 3.83 1.27 -21.49
C LEU A 11 2.45 1.70 -21.96
N GLU A 12 2.37 2.26 -23.16
CA GLU A 12 1.11 2.82 -23.71
C GLU A 12 0.10 1.72 -24.05
N GLY A 13 -1.17 1.93 -23.71
CA GLY A 13 -2.29 1.03 -24.00
C GLY A 13 -3.20 0.83 -22.79
N ASN A 14 -4.35 0.17 -23.00
CA ASN A 14 -5.38 0.02 -21.98
C ASN A 14 -5.52 -1.42 -21.47
N LYS A 15 -4.93 -2.40 -22.19
CA LYS A 15 -5.03 -3.83 -21.84
C LYS A 15 -3.68 -4.50 -21.66
N PHE A 16 -3.50 -5.09 -20.48
CA PHE A 16 -2.25 -5.74 -20.09
C PHE A 16 -2.53 -7.09 -19.45
N ALA A 17 -1.60 -8.03 -19.63
CA ALA A 17 -1.64 -9.30 -18.93
C ALA A 17 -0.29 -9.65 -18.31
N TRP A 18 -0.30 -10.14 -17.08
CA TRP A 18 0.86 -10.72 -16.41
C TRP A 18 0.70 -12.22 -16.28
N SER A 19 1.81 -12.93 -16.46
CA SER A 19 1.93 -14.37 -16.23
C SER A 19 3.05 -14.61 -15.21
N LEU A 20 2.70 -15.28 -14.11
CA LEU A 20 3.62 -15.72 -13.07
C LEU A 20 3.70 -17.24 -13.13
N LYS A 21 4.91 -17.79 -13.26
CA LYS A 21 5.16 -19.22 -13.48
C LYS A 21 5.98 -19.81 -12.35
N GLY A 22 5.55 -20.99 -11.90
CA GLY A 22 6.24 -21.79 -10.90
C GLY A 22 7.17 -22.85 -11.49
N TYR A 23 7.32 -23.95 -10.76
CA TYR A 23 8.10 -25.11 -11.15
C TYR A 23 7.66 -25.67 -12.51
N SER A 24 8.64 -26.10 -13.31
CA SER A 24 8.42 -26.60 -14.68
C SER A 24 7.65 -25.63 -15.60
N ASP A 25 7.82 -24.32 -15.36
CA ASP A 25 7.20 -23.23 -16.14
C ASP A 25 5.67 -23.23 -16.13
N ARG A 26 5.05 -23.96 -15.19
CA ARG A 26 3.59 -23.97 -15.01
C ARG A 26 3.13 -22.59 -14.59
N GLU A 27 2.16 -22.01 -15.31
CA GLU A 27 1.50 -20.77 -14.86
C GLU A 27 0.78 -21.03 -13.54
N ILE A 28 1.16 -20.26 -12.51
CA ILE A 28 0.59 -20.35 -11.16
C ILE A 28 -0.40 -19.23 -10.92
N ALA A 29 -0.22 -18.09 -11.60
CA ALA A 29 -1.15 -16.98 -11.57
C ALA A 29 -1.14 -16.24 -12.91
N LYS A 30 -2.33 -15.84 -13.35
CA LYS A 30 -2.54 -14.92 -14.47
C LYS A 30 -3.28 -13.69 -13.98
N VAL A 31 -2.87 -12.52 -14.42
CA VAL A 31 -3.55 -11.26 -14.11
C VAL A 31 -3.84 -10.51 -15.39
N ASP A 32 -5.10 -10.22 -15.66
CA ASP A 32 -5.53 -9.43 -16.81
C ASP A 32 -6.06 -8.08 -16.32
N TYR A 33 -5.55 -6.98 -16.84
CA TYR A 33 -6.01 -5.62 -16.54
C TYR A 33 -6.62 -4.98 -17.78
N ASP A 34 -7.77 -4.33 -17.60
CA ASP A 34 -8.46 -3.57 -18.63
C ASP A 34 -8.87 -2.20 -18.06
N GLU A 35 -8.16 -1.16 -18.49
CA GLU A 35 -8.37 0.23 -18.05
C GLU A 35 -9.75 0.75 -18.47
N THR A 36 -10.30 0.27 -19.59
CA THR A 36 -11.59 0.75 -20.11
C THR A 36 -12.78 0.41 -19.22
N VAL A 37 -12.61 -0.58 -18.34
CA VAL A 37 -13.61 -0.98 -17.33
C VAL A 37 -13.09 -0.82 -15.90
N GLU A 38 -11.88 -0.28 -15.72
CA GLU A 38 -11.21 -0.12 -14.42
C GLU A 38 -11.11 -1.43 -13.60
N GLU A 39 -10.88 -2.58 -14.26
CA GLU A 39 -10.86 -3.89 -13.60
C GLU A 39 -9.54 -4.64 -13.84
N MET A 40 -9.04 -5.24 -12.76
CA MET A 40 -7.97 -6.23 -12.80
C MET A 40 -8.51 -7.60 -12.34
N LYS A 41 -8.42 -8.61 -13.21
CA LYS A 41 -8.85 -9.98 -12.97
C LYS A 41 -7.64 -10.84 -12.61
N VAL A 42 -7.59 -11.30 -11.38
CA VAL A 42 -6.56 -12.21 -10.88
C VAL A 42 -7.11 -13.63 -10.90
N LYS A 43 -6.37 -14.54 -11.54
CA LYS A 43 -6.64 -15.98 -11.54
C LYS A 43 -5.45 -16.71 -10.95
N LEU A 44 -5.67 -17.46 -9.88
CA LEU A 44 -4.68 -18.36 -9.28
C LEU A 44 -5.01 -19.80 -9.67
N GLU A 45 -4.00 -20.57 -10.06
CA GLU A 45 -4.15 -21.99 -10.36
C GLU A 45 -3.88 -22.85 -9.12
N ALA A 46 -4.64 -23.94 -8.96
CA ALA A 46 -4.43 -24.86 -7.85
C ALA A 46 -3.10 -25.62 -7.98
N GLY A 47 -2.49 -25.96 -6.84
CA GLY A 47 -1.26 -26.74 -6.77
C GLY A 47 -0.15 -26.08 -5.97
N VAL A 48 0.97 -26.78 -5.82
CA VAL A 48 2.19 -26.26 -5.18
C VAL A 48 2.98 -25.43 -6.21
N PRO A 49 3.21 -24.12 -6.01
CA PRO A 49 3.89 -23.27 -6.99
C PRO A 49 5.31 -23.72 -7.31
N HIS A 50 6.14 -23.92 -6.29
CA HIS A 50 7.52 -24.40 -6.41
C HIS A 50 8.02 -24.97 -5.06
N SER A 51 8.08 -26.29 -4.95
CA SER A 51 8.31 -27.01 -3.68
C SER A 51 9.60 -26.67 -2.92
N TYR A 52 10.64 -26.19 -3.61
CA TYR A 52 11.92 -25.80 -2.99
C TYR A 52 11.90 -24.43 -2.28
N PHE A 53 10.83 -23.65 -2.39
CA PHE A 53 10.74 -22.32 -1.75
C PHE A 53 9.74 -22.33 -0.59
N ALA A 54 10.24 -22.21 0.64
CA ALA A 54 9.41 -22.16 1.85
C ALA A 54 8.76 -20.79 2.12
N SER A 55 9.21 -19.75 1.43
CA SER A 55 8.71 -18.37 1.57
C SER A 55 7.70 -18.02 0.47
N THR A 56 7.17 -16.79 0.54
CA THR A 56 6.41 -16.18 -0.56
C THR A 56 7.24 -16.20 -1.84
N TYR A 57 6.81 -17.03 -2.79
CA TYR A 57 7.47 -17.24 -4.06
C TYR A 57 7.11 -16.15 -5.07
N ALA A 58 5.85 -15.72 -5.05
CA ALA A 58 5.36 -14.59 -5.83
C ALA A 58 4.30 -13.81 -5.06
N SER A 59 4.09 -12.54 -5.40
CA SER A 59 3.00 -11.75 -4.83
C SER A 59 2.41 -10.76 -5.83
N ILE A 60 1.16 -10.40 -5.58
CA ILE A 60 0.39 -9.40 -6.32
C ILE A 60 -0.17 -8.43 -5.29
N LYS A 61 0.04 -7.13 -5.49
CA LYS A 61 -0.47 -6.09 -4.59
C LYS A 61 -1.04 -4.93 -5.40
N VAL A 62 -2.19 -4.42 -4.98
CA VAL A 62 -2.79 -3.19 -5.50
C VAL A 62 -2.95 -2.20 -4.36
N GLN A 63 -2.55 -0.96 -4.59
CA GLN A 63 -2.83 0.16 -3.68
C GLN A 63 -3.51 1.29 -4.42
N ASN A 64 -4.39 2.01 -3.72
CA ASN A 64 -4.86 3.28 -4.23
C ASN A 64 -3.79 4.38 -4.12
N SER A 65 -4.05 5.54 -4.73
CA SER A 65 -3.15 6.69 -4.69
C SER A 65 -2.81 7.22 -3.29
N SER A 66 -3.63 6.91 -2.27
CA SER A 66 -3.41 7.27 -0.86
C SER A 66 -2.56 6.25 -0.10
N GLY A 67 -2.22 5.12 -0.73
CA GLY A 67 -1.44 4.03 -0.13
C GLY A 67 -2.28 2.95 0.56
N ASN A 68 -3.62 2.99 0.47
CA ASN A 68 -4.47 1.93 1.03
C ASN A 68 -4.38 0.69 0.14
N VAL A 69 -4.24 -0.49 0.75
CA VAL A 69 -4.18 -1.76 0.03
C VAL A 69 -5.59 -2.17 -0.40
N LEU A 70 -5.82 -2.20 -1.71
CA LEU A 70 -7.08 -2.67 -2.31
C LEU A 70 -7.10 -4.19 -2.46
N TYR A 71 -5.93 -4.77 -2.75
CA TYR A 71 -5.75 -6.20 -2.91
C TYR A 71 -4.33 -6.60 -2.55
N LYS A 72 -4.17 -7.77 -1.93
CA LYS A 72 -2.87 -8.39 -1.67
C LYS A 72 -3.00 -9.90 -1.71
N LYS A 73 -2.16 -10.53 -2.51
CA LYS A 73 -2.03 -11.99 -2.57
C LYS A 73 -0.57 -12.39 -2.45
N GLU A 74 -0.28 -13.20 -1.46
CA GLU A 74 1.00 -13.89 -1.30
C GLU A 74 0.85 -15.34 -1.74
N ILE A 75 1.76 -15.80 -2.59
CA ILE A 75 1.76 -17.16 -3.14
C ILE A 75 2.99 -17.87 -2.58
N VAL A 76 2.80 -18.69 -1.55
CA VAL A 76 3.89 -19.41 -0.87
C VAL A 76 4.33 -20.60 -1.71
N GLY A 77 5.64 -20.72 -1.96
CA GLY A 77 6.19 -21.66 -2.94
C GLY A 77 5.88 -23.13 -2.67
N ASN A 78 6.08 -23.58 -1.45
CA ASN A 78 5.93 -24.99 -1.07
C ASN A 78 4.58 -25.33 -0.43
N LYS A 79 3.63 -24.40 -0.42
CA LYS A 79 2.28 -24.63 0.11
C LYS A 79 1.30 -24.85 -1.04
N GLN A 80 0.41 -25.81 -0.84
CA GLN A 80 -0.72 -26.05 -1.74
C GLN A 80 -1.58 -24.79 -1.85
N GLN A 81 -1.75 -24.28 -3.07
CA GLN A 81 -2.70 -23.22 -3.39
C GLN A 81 -4.01 -23.84 -3.89
N ASN A 82 -5.12 -23.17 -3.60
CA ASN A 82 -6.41 -23.46 -4.21
C ASN A 82 -6.59 -22.59 -5.45
N ALA A 83 -7.38 -23.05 -6.41
CA ALA A 83 -7.77 -22.20 -7.53
C ALA A 83 -8.61 -21.02 -7.00
N GLU A 84 -8.36 -19.83 -7.52
CA GLU A 84 -9.03 -18.61 -7.09
C GLU A 84 -9.23 -17.69 -8.29
N SER A 85 -10.36 -16.98 -8.32
CA SER A 85 -10.59 -15.88 -9.25
C SER A 85 -11.12 -14.67 -8.48
N GLN A 86 -10.50 -13.52 -8.68
CA GLN A 86 -10.86 -12.26 -8.04
C GLN A 86 -10.89 -11.15 -9.09
N THR A 87 -11.90 -10.30 -9.01
CA THR A 87 -11.93 -9.03 -9.75
C THR A 87 -11.65 -7.91 -8.76
N VAL A 88 -10.63 -7.11 -9.04
CA VAL A 88 -10.17 -6.00 -8.22
C VAL A 88 -10.44 -4.71 -9.00
N PRO A 89 -11.12 -3.71 -8.42
CA PRO A 89 -11.22 -2.39 -9.05
C PRO A 89 -9.85 -1.72 -9.05
N VAL A 90 -9.40 -1.28 -10.22
CA VAL A 90 -8.10 -0.62 -10.42
C VAL A 90 -8.27 0.55 -11.36
N LYS A 91 -8.07 1.76 -10.84
CA LYS A 91 -8.36 3.03 -11.52
C LYS A 91 -7.09 3.78 -11.88
N VAL A 92 -7.22 4.78 -12.75
CA VAL A 92 -6.16 5.76 -12.98
C VAL A 92 -5.72 6.39 -11.65
N GLY A 93 -4.41 6.37 -11.40
CA GLY A 93 -3.79 6.83 -10.16
C GLY A 93 -3.51 5.71 -9.14
N ASP A 94 -4.09 4.52 -9.31
CA ASP A 94 -3.76 3.36 -8.49
C ASP A 94 -2.41 2.76 -8.89
N TYR A 95 -1.90 1.89 -8.02
CA TYR A 95 -0.59 1.28 -8.13
C TYR A 95 -0.70 -0.23 -8.07
N ILE A 96 0.09 -0.90 -8.90
CA ILE A 96 0.18 -2.36 -8.98
C ILE A 96 1.63 -2.76 -8.73
N GLU A 97 1.84 -3.73 -7.84
CA GLU A 97 3.15 -4.34 -7.58
C GLU A 97 3.06 -5.85 -7.78
N PHE A 98 4.08 -6.38 -8.45
CA PHE A 98 4.33 -7.81 -8.58
C PHE A 98 5.70 -8.13 -8.02
N THR A 99 5.82 -9.24 -7.30
CA THR A 99 7.12 -9.82 -6.96
C THR A 99 7.20 -11.28 -7.37
N HIS A 100 8.39 -11.74 -7.71
CA HIS A 100 8.64 -13.12 -8.08
C HIS A 100 10.10 -13.50 -7.80
N ILE A 101 10.36 -14.51 -6.95
CA ILE A 101 11.74 -14.88 -6.56
C ILE A 101 12.60 -15.19 -7.80
N GLU A 102 12.05 -15.93 -8.76
CA GLU A 102 12.71 -16.32 -10.01
C GLU A 102 12.35 -15.40 -11.19
N GLY A 103 11.94 -14.15 -10.93
CA GLY A 103 11.47 -13.25 -11.98
C GLY A 103 12.57 -12.66 -12.88
N GLU A 104 13.84 -12.74 -12.49
CA GLU A 104 14.96 -12.30 -13.34
C GLU A 104 15.06 -13.16 -14.61
N ALA A 105 15.25 -12.50 -15.75
CA ALA A 105 15.59 -13.19 -16.99
C ALA A 105 16.99 -13.80 -16.86
N THR A 106 17.06 -15.12 -16.73
CA THR A 106 18.30 -15.87 -16.96
C THR A 106 18.19 -16.55 -18.32
N LYS A 107 19.32 -16.74 -19.00
CA LYS A 107 19.51 -17.00 -20.45
C LYS A 107 18.49 -17.90 -21.18
N GLU A 108 17.65 -18.67 -20.49
CA GLU A 108 16.65 -19.59 -21.07
C GLU A 108 15.31 -19.66 -20.32
N LYS A 109 15.08 -18.89 -19.23
CA LYS A 109 13.84 -18.99 -18.44
C LYS A 109 13.33 -17.62 -18.01
N THR A 110 12.11 -17.32 -18.44
CA THR A 110 11.34 -16.15 -17.99
C THR A 110 10.10 -16.62 -17.25
N ARG A 111 10.09 -16.39 -15.92
CA ARG A 111 9.00 -16.86 -15.04
C ARG A 111 7.97 -15.80 -14.71
N ALA A 112 8.27 -14.54 -15.00
CA ALA A 112 7.39 -13.43 -14.70
C ALA A 112 7.39 -12.46 -15.88
N THR A 113 6.28 -12.40 -16.60
CA THR A 113 6.16 -11.60 -17.82
C THR A 113 4.97 -10.65 -17.77
N LEU A 114 5.09 -9.55 -18.50
CA LEU A 114 4.00 -8.66 -18.86
C LEU A 114 3.86 -8.68 -20.39
N ILE A 115 2.63 -8.69 -20.90
CA ILE A 115 2.31 -8.45 -22.29
C ILE A 115 1.29 -7.31 -22.40
N ASN A 116 1.55 -6.38 -23.30
CA ASN A 116 0.54 -5.43 -23.76
C ASN A 116 -0.31 -6.12 -24.83
N LEU A 117 -1.61 -6.27 -24.57
CA LEU A 117 -2.52 -7.05 -25.41
C LEU A 117 -2.91 -6.33 -26.70
N GLU A 118 -2.64 -5.03 -26.80
CA GLU A 118 -2.98 -4.20 -27.96
C GLU A 118 -1.88 -4.21 -29.02
N ASN A 119 -0.61 -4.23 -28.59
CA ASN A 119 0.54 -4.20 -29.49
C ASN A 119 1.43 -5.47 -29.41
N ASN A 120 1.05 -6.45 -28.59
CA ASN A 120 1.75 -7.73 -28.37
C ASN A 120 3.21 -7.60 -27.89
N LYS A 121 3.64 -6.42 -27.42
CA LYS A 121 4.97 -6.27 -26.83
C LYS A 121 5.01 -6.97 -25.48
N ASN A 122 6.00 -7.83 -25.30
CA ASN A 122 6.26 -8.54 -24.06
C ASN A 122 7.50 -7.99 -23.36
N GLU A 123 7.51 -8.10 -22.04
CA GLU A 123 8.68 -7.80 -21.22
C GLU A 123 8.76 -8.75 -20.01
N THR A 124 9.96 -8.92 -19.48
CA THR A 124 10.17 -9.57 -18.19
C THR A 124 9.98 -8.54 -17.09
N ILE A 125 9.29 -8.90 -16.00
CA ILE A 125 9.07 -7.97 -14.88
C ILE A 125 10.18 -8.02 -13.81
N GLY A 126 11.13 -8.94 -13.92
CA GLY A 126 12.21 -9.10 -12.95
C GLY A 126 11.70 -9.61 -11.59
N LYS A 127 12.53 -9.50 -10.54
CA LYS A 127 12.10 -9.86 -9.18
C LYS A 127 10.98 -8.98 -8.64
N THR A 128 10.90 -7.74 -9.09
CA THR A 128 9.89 -6.78 -8.66
C THR A 128 9.60 -5.79 -9.77
N ALA A 129 8.33 -5.59 -10.07
CA ALA A 129 7.87 -4.50 -10.91
C ALA A 129 6.73 -3.76 -10.24
N ARG A 130 6.71 -2.45 -10.45
CA ARG A 130 5.70 -1.54 -9.92
C ARG A 130 5.24 -0.61 -11.02
N TYR A 131 3.94 -0.41 -11.06
CA TYR A 131 3.28 0.40 -12.07
C TYR A 131 2.33 1.38 -11.37
N GLN A 132 2.33 2.62 -11.83
CA GLN A 132 1.21 3.54 -11.63
C GLN A 132 0.33 3.47 -12.87
N VAL A 133 -0.98 3.30 -12.67
CA VAL A 133 -1.95 3.38 -13.76
C VAL A 133 -2.13 4.84 -14.16
N THR A 134 -1.93 5.14 -15.44
CA THR A 134 -2.18 6.47 -16.03
C THR A 134 -3.21 6.35 -17.14
N LYS A 135 -3.66 7.48 -17.68
CA LYS A 135 -4.60 7.49 -18.82
C LYS A 135 -3.98 6.94 -20.10
N GLU A 136 -2.66 7.04 -20.22
CA GLU A 136 -1.89 6.59 -21.38
C GLU A 136 -1.51 5.11 -21.27
N GLY A 137 -1.45 4.56 -20.05
CA GLY A 137 -1.15 3.16 -19.78
C GLY A 137 -0.41 2.95 -18.46
N LEU A 138 0.57 2.05 -18.44
CA LEU A 138 1.30 1.71 -17.22
C LEU A 138 2.63 2.45 -17.13
N LYS A 139 2.74 3.39 -16.19
CA LYS A 139 4.00 4.07 -15.88
C LYS A 139 4.80 3.25 -14.88
N LYS A 140 6.01 2.82 -15.24
CA LYS A 140 6.92 2.17 -14.29
C LYS A 140 7.34 3.13 -13.18
N VAL A 141 7.30 2.67 -11.93
CA VAL A 141 7.67 3.47 -10.75
C VAL A 141 8.64 2.69 -9.85
N GLU A 142 9.46 3.41 -9.10
CA GLU A 142 10.44 2.77 -8.20
C GLU A 142 9.81 2.29 -6.90
N LYS A 143 8.78 2.98 -6.41
CA LYS A 143 8.15 2.72 -5.12
C LYS A 143 6.63 2.80 -5.20
N MET A 144 5.98 2.01 -4.36
CA MET A 144 4.55 2.14 -4.07
C MET A 144 4.31 3.38 -3.19
N PRO A 145 3.10 3.99 -3.23
CA PRO A 145 2.76 5.05 -2.30
C PRO A 145 2.81 4.54 -0.86
N GLU A 146 3.42 5.34 0.02
CA GLU A 146 3.26 5.18 1.46
C GLU A 146 1.82 5.56 1.84
N THR A 147 1.28 4.92 2.87
CA THR A 147 -0.03 5.30 3.42
C THR A 147 0.08 6.72 3.98
N THR A 148 -0.40 7.69 3.21
CA THR A 148 -0.34 9.12 3.55
C THR A 148 -1.67 9.62 4.09
N VAL A 149 -2.73 8.82 3.93
CA VAL A 149 -4.06 9.06 4.49
C VAL A 149 -4.41 7.89 5.39
N LEU A 150 -4.68 8.16 6.67
CA LEU A 150 -5.31 7.18 7.53
C LEU A 150 -6.79 7.08 7.12
N ASP A 151 -7.15 5.98 6.46
CA ASP A 151 -8.55 5.69 6.10
C ASP A 151 -9.33 5.15 7.31
N GLY A 152 -10.63 5.40 7.33
CA GLY A 152 -11.51 5.06 8.44
C GLY A 152 -12.38 6.22 8.90
N ASN A 153 -13.35 5.89 9.77
CA ASN A 153 -14.27 6.86 10.34
C ASN A 153 -13.99 7.17 11.81
N HIS A 154 -13.19 6.36 12.51
CA HIS A 154 -12.82 6.58 13.91
C HIS A 154 -11.30 6.61 14.06
N PHE A 155 -10.80 7.64 14.74
CA PHE A 155 -9.37 7.85 14.98
C PHE A 155 -9.12 8.08 16.46
N GLY A 156 -8.17 7.35 17.03
CA GLY A 156 -7.79 7.47 18.43
C GLY A 156 -6.33 7.91 18.58
N TRP A 157 -6.07 8.90 19.43
CA TRP A 157 -4.73 9.27 19.86
C TRP A 157 -4.61 9.08 21.37
N SER A 158 -3.50 8.45 21.80
CA SER A 158 -3.09 8.34 23.20
C SER A 158 -1.83 9.18 23.39
N LEU A 159 -1.93 10.24 24.19
CA LEU A 159 -0.78 11.06 24.57
C LEU A 159 -0.22 10.46 25.87
N LYS A 160 1.08 10.15 25.87
CA LYS A 160 1.78 9.56 27.01
C LYS A 160 2.73 10.59 27.64
N GLY A 161 2.78 10.56 28.97
CA GLY A 161 3.67 11.35 29.81
C GLY A 161 4.77 10.51 30.45
N TYR A 162 5.21 10.91 31.64
CA TYR A 162 6.29 10.25 32.36
C TYR A 162 5.98 8.77 32.65
N GLY A 163 6.96 7.91 32.38
CA GLY A 163 6.81 6.46 32.55
C GLY A 163 5.77 5.84 31.63
N ASP A 164 5.56 6.41 30.44
CA ASP A 164 4.56 5.97 29.45
C ASP A 164 3.10 5.99 29.94
N ARG A 165 2.82 6.66 31.06
CA ARG A 165 1.48 6.86 31.59
C ARG A 165 0.66 7.68 30.59
N GLU A 166 -0.51 7.20 30.22
CA GLU A 166 -1.42 7.96 29.38
C GLU A 166 -1.93 9.20 30.14
N ILE A 167 -1.82 10.37 29.52
CA ILE A 167 -2.17 11.68 30.09
C ILE A 167 -3.37 12.31 29.36
N ALA A 168 -3.64 11.88 28.13
CA ALA A 168 -4.84 12.26 27.40
C ALA A 168 -5.18 11.21 26.34
N LYS A 169 -6.48 11.03 26.11
CA LYS A 169 -7.03 10.34 24.95
C LYS A 169 -7.81 11.31 24.09
N VAL A 170 -7.63 11.23 22.78
CA VAL A 170 -8.45 11.94 21.80
C VAL A 170 -9.14 10.90 20.92
N ASP A 171 -10.46 10.94 20.86
CA ASP A 171 -11.27 10.12 19.96
C ASP A 171 -11.96 11.05 18.95
N TYR A 172 -11.78 10.79 17.66
CA TYR A 172 -12.45 11.52 16.60
C TYR A 172 -13.28 10.57 15.76
N ASN A 173 -14.59 10.82 15.75
CA ASN A 173 -15.55 10.10 14.94
C ASN A 173 -16.02 10.99 13.79
N ARG A 174 -15.54 10.70 12.58
CA ARG A 174 -15.86 11.38 11.33
C ARG A 174 -17.32 11.22 10.92
N THR A 175 -17.98 10.09 11.23
CA THR A 175 -19.39 9.87 10.89
C THR A 175 -20.31 10.79 11.69
N THR A 176 -19.98 11.03 12.96
CA THR A 176 -20.74 11.95 13.82
C THR A 176 -20.17 13.36 13.86
N GLU A 177 -19.01 13.57 13.22
CA GLU A 177 -18.21 14.80 13.27
C GLU A 177 -17.88 15.26 14.70
N LYS A 178 -17.72 14.32 15.63
CA LYS A 178 -17.42 14.61 17.04
C LYS A 178 -16.00 14.24 17.40
N MET A 179 -15.33 15.18 18.07
CA MET A 179 -14.06 14.93 18.75
C MET A 179 -14.29 14.94 20.26
N GLN A 180 -13.91 13.87 20.94
CA GLN A 180 -13.88 13.76 22.39
C GLN A 180 -12.43 13.81 22.87
N VAL A 181 -12.15 14.70 23.82
CA VAL A 181 -10.85 14.80 24.47
C VAL A 181 -11.03 14.47 25.95
N ASN A 182 -10.38 13.40 26.40
CA ASN A 182 -10.36 12.98 27.80
C ASN A 182 -8.95 13.20 28.35
N LEU A 183 -8.85 13.93 29.47
CA LEU A 183 -7.58 14.18 30.16
C LEU A 183 -7.53 13.32 31.42
N GLU A 184 -6.39 12.69 31.65
CA GLU A 184 -6.16 11.90 32.85
C GLU A 184 -5.61 12.78 33.97
N ALA A 185 -6.15 12.63 35.18
CA ALA A 185 -5.71 13.38 36.34
C ALA A 185 -4.25 13.06 36.70
N GLY A 186 -3.53 14.04 37.26
CA GLY A 186 -2.14 13.87 37.71
C GLY A 186 -1.16 14.80 36.99
N VAL A 187 0.11 14.68 37.35
CA VAL A 187 1.21 15.43 36.72
C VAL A 187 1.63 14.70 35.44
N PRO A 188 1.55 15.33 34.25
CA PRO A 188 1.87 14.67 32.99
C PRO A 188 3.32 14.22 32.89
N HIS A 189 4.27 15.12 33.13
CA HIS A 189 5.70 14.83 33.13
C HIS A 189 6.48 15.86 33.95
N SER A 190 6.85 15.50 35.18
CA SER A 190 7.40 16.41 36.20
C SER A 190 8.66 17.19 35.77
N TYR A 191 9.48 16.64 34.88
CA TYR A 191 10.69 17.29 34.37
C TYR A 191 10.46 18.41 33.33
N PHE A 192 9.22 18.63 32.87
CA PHE A 192 8.89 19.68 31.90
C PHE A 192 8.13 20.82 32.57
N ASN A 193 8.70 22.01 32.57
CA ASN A 193 8.11 23.22 33.16
C ASN A 193 7.17 23.99 32.21
N ASN A 194 7.08 23.57 30.95
CA ASN A 194 6.31 24.21 29.89
C ASN A 194 5.24 23.24 29.35
N THR A 195 4.51 23.65 28.31
CA THR A 195 3.62 22.78 27.54
C THR A 195 4.37 21.54 27.08
N TYR A 196 4.01 20.40 27.66
CA TYR A 196 4.60 19.10 27.37
C TYR A 196 3.92 18.46 26.14
N ALA A 197 2.60 18.58 26.08
CA ALA A 197 1.81 18.16 24.93
C ALA A 197 0.67 19.16 24.68
N SER A 198 0.14 19.17 23.46
CA SER A 198 -1.01 20.00 23.12
C SER A 198 -1.91 19.33 22.10
N ILE A 199 -3.18 19.71 22.11
CA ILE A 199 -4.20 19.33 21.13
C ILE A 199 -4.75 20.63 20.55
N THR A 200 -4.51 20.87 19.26
CA THR A 200 -5.03 22.03 18.55
C THR A 200 -5.87 21.58 17.36
N VAL A 201 -7.11 22.03 17.30
CA VAL A 201 -8.00 21.82 16.16
C VAL A 201 -8.15 23.14 15.43
N LYS A 202 -7.98 23.13 14.11
CA LYS A 202 -8.12 24.29 13.24
C LYS A 202 -9.20 24.04 12.20
N SER A 203 -9.91 25.10 11.84
CA SER A 203 -10.81 25.14 10.70
C SER A 203 -10.05 25.12 9.37
N LEU A 204 -10.77 24.96 8.26
CA LEU A 204 -10.21 25.00 6.90
C LEU A 204 -9.49 26.32 6.58
N THR A 205 -9.91 27.44 7.19
CA THR A 205 -9.27 28.75 7.04
C THR A 205 -8.04 28.94 7.93
N GLY A 206 -7.69 27.93 8.73
CA GLY A 206 -6.55 27.95 9.64
C GLY A 206 -6.84 28.54 11.02
N SER A 207 -8.06 29.04 11.28
CA SER A 207 -8.46 29.56 12.59
C SER A 207 -8.56 28.43 13.63
N VAL A 208 -8.01 28.64 14.83
CA VAL A 208 -8.07 27.68 15.94
C VAL A 208 -9.50 27.61 16.50
N VAL A 209 -10.08 26.41 16.54
CA VAL A 209 -11.43 26.15 17.07
C VAL A 209 -11.41 25.40 18.39
N TYR A 210 -10.32 24.70 18.69
CA TYR A 210 -10.06 24.10 20.01
C TYR A 210 -8.56 24.14 20.29
N ASN A 211 -8.20 24.42 21.52
CA ASN A 211 -6.82 24.35 21.98
C ASN A 211 -6.76 23.87 23.42
N LYS A 212 -6.00 22.79 23.65
CA LYS A 212 -5.65 22.32 24.98
C LYS A 212 -4.15 22.18 25.09
N GLU A 213 -3.56 22.97 25.96
CA GLU A 213 -2.18 22.78 26.41
C GLU A 213 -2.16 21.90 27.66
N ILE A 214 -1.18 21.00 27.71
CA ILE A 214 -0.95 20.09 28.83
C ILE A 214 0.45 20.40 29.36
N VAL A 215 0.52 21.16 30.45
CA VAL A 215 1.79 21.58 31.05
C VAL A 215 2.38 20.44 31.86
N GLY A 216 3.65 20.12 31.61
CA GLY A 216 4.27 18.88 32.12
C GLY A 216 4.26 18.75 33.64
N ASN A 217 4.65 19.80 34.36
CA ASN A 217 4.79 19.79 35.81
C ASN A 217 3.55 20.30 36.55
N ARG A 218 2.43 20.55 35.87
CA ARG A 218 1.18 21.01 36.49
C ARG A 218 0.19 19.86 36.62
N GLN A 219 -0.43 19.77 37.79
CA GLN A 219 -1.53 18.85 38.05
C GLN A 219 -2.66 19.08 37.05
N GLN A 220 -3.03 18.04 36.31
CA GLN A 220 -4.27 18.00 35.52
C GLN A 220 -5.39 17.45 36.41
N THR A 221 -6.59 18.00 36.23
CA THR A 221 -7.82 17.66 36.96
C THR A 221 -8.96 17.45 35.99
#